data_AF-A0A8J7ZA33-F1
#
_entry.id   AF-A0A8J7ZA33-F1
#
_cell.length_a   1.000
_cell.length_b   1.000
_cell.length_c   1.000
_cell.angle_alpha   90.00
_cell.angle_beta   90.00
_cell.angle_gamma   90.00
#
_symmetry.space_group_name_H-M   'P 1'
#
loop_
_entity.id
_entity.type
_entity.pdbx_description
1 polymer ?
#
loop_
_entity_poly.entity_id
_entity_poly.type
_entity_poly.pdbx_seq_one_letter_code
_entity_poly.pdbx_strand_id
1 'polypeptide(L)'
;MPIDLNSKIKSLQRNNFHENPKEFYDILQSIELELTTIDYSKKVSVAKKLRKKILTILQILIEEQNPKNRLIILQFLYNLQLDVYKEELFEQIIVSMLEAIKWDTNSEVKEIISRVLYDHLISILRIHENKNKRSTFYYTLYANSEKLMDVYYKQSNPVLKIRLAALLSYLGKNIFTSLFSAFSEKEKYEVLRLILALLADSFSITKLEHPRKDIFVNFEETIHVIYQNLDPNPIRFDLIDHSLKTMINGYDNLPLVYQTIILETFYNLVIFLGEALSEKIIIKFILLLETDLPKAVEDVLKSYLDKLAVEFKYGYKSKLFDKYELRVKQYVETRNSASAVPRESTITFHCYWCGFLLRKDIVECPGCKNIVLKCSVCKLQIDYSDEVGFCSLCETKGHLIHMQEWVKTQGKCPNCLQKIPLEGIILFTKENSKI
;
A
#
# COMPACT_ATOMS: atom_id res chain seq x y z
N MET A 1 -34.54 19.94 11.93
CA MET A 1 -34.74 19.31 13.25
C MET A 1 -33.73 18.17 13.38
N PRO A 2 -32.98 18.05 14.49
CA PRO A 2 -32.13 16.89 14.71
C PRO A 2 -33.03 15.65 14.70
N ILE A 3 -32.77 14.76 13.76
CA ILE A 3 -33.53 13.51 13.65
C ILE A 3 -33.17 12.65 14.87
N ASP A 4 -34.17 11.98 15.47
CA ASP A 4 -33.94 11.15 16.66
C ASP A 4 -33.23 9.84 16.30
N LEU A 5 -31.90 9.84 16.42
CA LEU A 5 -31.04 8.66 16.23
C LEU A 5 -31.53 7.44 17.02
N ASN A 6 -32.12 7.63 18.21
CA ASN A 6 -32.62 6.51 19.00
C ASN A 6 -33.85 5.86 18.37
N SER A 7 -34.73 6.65 17.75
CA SER A 7 -35.88 6.14 17.01
C SER A 7 -35.43 5.30 15.81
N LYS A 8 -34.42 5.77 15.05
CA LYS A 8 -33.83 5.01 13.93
C LYS A 8 -33.20 3.70 14.38
N ILE A 9 -32.42 3.71 15.46
CA ILE A 9 -31.82 2.50 16.03
C ILE A 9 -32.90 1.50 16.46
N LYS A 10 -33.97 1.96 17.12
CA LYS A 10 -35.12 1.10 17.49
C LYS A 10 -35.80 0.51 16.24
N SER A 11 -35.94 1.31 15.19
CA SER A 11 -36.52 0.85 13.91
C SER A 11 -35.65 -0.22 13.28
N LEU A 12 -34.33 -0.01 13.20
CA LEU A 12 -33.38 -1.01 12.71
C LEU A 12 -33.40 -2.31 13.53
N GLN A 13 -33.56 -2.21 14.86
CA GLN A 13 -33.63 -3.37 15.74
C GLN A 13 -34.90 -4.19 15.51
N ARG A 14 -36.04 -3.55 15.21
CA ARG A 14 -37.33 -4.20 14.95
C ARG A 14 -37.46 -4.74 13.53
N ASN A 15 -36.82 -4.10 12.56
CA ASN A 15 -36.93 -4.49 11.16
C ASN A 15 -36.33 -5.89 10.92
N ASN A 16 -37.12 -6.77 10.29
CA ASN A 16 -36.67 -8.03 9.74
C ASN A 16 -36.24 -7.79 8.29
N PHE A 17 -34.95 -7.96 8.00
CA PHE A 17 -34.39 -7.69 6.67
C PHE A 17 -35.14 -8.44 5.57
N HIS A 18 -35.53 -9.70 5.82
CA HIS A 18 -36.23 -10.53 4.84
C HIS A 18 -37.66 -10.05 4.55
N GLU A 19 -38.27 -9.29 5.45
CA GLU A 19 -39.63 -8.76 5.28
C GLU A 19 -39.62 -7.41 4.53
N ASN A 20 -38.63 -6.54 4.80
CA ASN A 20 -38.54 -5.24 4.15
C ASN A 20 -37.08 -4.77 3.92
N PRO A 21 -36.39 -5.31 2.88
CA PRO A 21 -34.99 -4.99 2.60
C PRO A 21 -34.77 -3.51 2.29
N LYS A 22 -35.71 -2.87 1.58
CA LYS A 22 -35.60 -1.46 1.20
C LYS A 22 -35.56 -0.57 2.44
N GLU A 23 -36.52 -0.77 3.35
CA GLU A 23 -36.56 -0.03 4.62
C GLU A 23 -35.31 -0.27 5.45
N PHE A 24 -34.75 -1.49 5.45
CA PHE A 24 -33.49 -1.77 6.13
C PHE A 24 -32.34 -0.90 5.61
N TYR A 25 -32.16 -0.82 4.28
CA TYR A 25 -31.11 0.01 3.68
C TYR A 25 -31.34 1.50 3.88
N ASP A 26 -32.59 1.97 3.77
CA ASP A 26 -32.96 3.36 4.03
C ASP A 26 -32.63 3.75 5.47
N ILE A 27 -32.93 2.88 6.45
CA ILE A 27 -32.60 3.11 7.87
C ILE A 27 -31.07 3.13 8.08
N LEU A 28 -30.33 2.17 7.49
CA LEU A 28 -28.86 2.11 7.61
C LEU A 28 -28.20 3.36 7.06
N GLN A 29 -28.56 3.79 5.85
CA GLN A 29 -28.03 5.00 5.24
C GLN A 29 -28.36 6.24 6.08
N SER A 30 -29.57 6.28 6.65
CA SER A 30 -29.99 7.39 7.50
C SER A 30 -29.22 7.46 8.82
N ILE A 31 -28.77 6.32 9.37
CA ILE A 31 -27.90 6.26 10.55
C ILE A 31 -26.46 6.63 10.17
N GLU A 32 -25.97 6.10 9.05
CA GLU A 32 -24.62 6.38 8.52
C GLU A 32 -24.39 7.89 8.37
N LEU A 33 -25.33 8.60 7.74
CA LEU A 33 -25.25 10.05 7.55
C LEU A 33 -25.12 10.79 8.89
N GLU A 34 -25.89 10.39 9.91
CA GLU A 34 -25.79 10.99 11.24
C GLU A 34 -24.45 10.68 11.91
N LEU A 35 -23.93 9.44 11.76
CA LEU A 35 -22.63 9.07 12.30
C LEU A 35 -21.52 9.98 11.78
N THR A 36 -21.59 10.47 10.53
CA THR A 36 -20.57 11.39 10.00
C THR A 36 -20.51 12.75 10.71
N THR A 37 -21.61 13.14 11.38
CA THR A 37 -21.77 14.49 11.97
C THR A 37 -21.56 14.55 13.48
N ILE A 38 -21.48 13.40 14.16
CA ILE A 38 -21.38 13.32 15.62
C ILE A 38 -19.95 13.00 16.09
N ASP A 39 -19.64 13.43 17.32
CA ASP A 39 -18.37 13.16 17.97
C ASP A 39 -18.17 11.68 18.33
N TYR A 40 -16.93 11.32 18.65
CA TYR A 40 -16.51 9.96 18.99
C TYR A 40 -17.34 9.34 20.13
N SER A 41 -17.60 10.10 21.21
CA SER A 41 -18.31 9.60 22.39
C SER A 41 -19.74 9.16 22.07
N LYS A 42 -20.40 9.90 21.17
CA LYS A 42 -21.74 9.55 20.68
C LYS A 42 -21.70 8.33 19.76
N LYS A 43 -20.71 8.22 18.87
CA LYS A 43 -20.54 7.02 18.03
C LYS A 43 -20.36 5.75 18.88
N VAL A 44 -19.60 5.82 19.98
CA VAL A 44 -19.45 4.73 20.95
C VAL A 44 -20.80 4.31 21.55
N SER A 45 -21.65 5.28 21.91
CA SER A 45 -23.01 5.01 22.43
C SER A 45 -23.89 4.32 21.40
N VAL A 46 -23.83 4.75 20.14
CA VAL A 46 -24.57 4.12 19.02
C VAL A 46 -24.10 2.68 18.80
N ALA A 47 -22.78 2.47 18.69
CA ALA A 47 -22.20 1.15 18.48
C ALA A 47 -22.60 0.17 19.59
N LYS A 48 -22.60 0.60 20.86
CA LYS A 48 -23.08 -0.21 22.00
C LYS A 48 -24.55 -0.60 21.85
N LYS A 49 -25.43 0.30 21.40
CA LYS A 49 -26.86 0.01 21.18
C LYS A 49 -27.10 -0.96 20.02
N LEU A 50 -26.23 -0.94 19.01
CA LEU A 50 -26.33 -1.79 17.82
C LEU A 50 -25.70 -3.18 17.98
N ARG A 51 -25.09 -3.48 19.14
CA ARG A 51 -24.37 -4.74 19.40
C ARG A 51 -25.15 -6.01 19.04
N LYS A 52 -26.47 -6.07 19.26
CA LYS A 52 -27.27 -7.26 18.92
C LYS A 52 -27.56 -7.40 17.42
N LYS A 53 -27.60 -6.27 16.69
CA LYS A 53 -27.98 -6.24 15.27
C LYS A 53 -26.78 -6.34 14.33
N ILE A 54 -25.59 -6.06 14.84
CA ILE A 54 -24.36 -6.09 14.03
C ILE A 54 -24.13 -7.45 13.39
N LEU A 55 -24.43 -8.56 14.08
CA LEU A 55 -24.28 -9.91 13.53
C LEU A 55 -25.19 -10.12 12.31
N THR A 56 -26.43 -9.68 12.40
CA THR A 56 -27.37 -9.69 11.28
C THR A 56 -26.85 -8.83 10.13
N ILE A 57 -26.32 -7.64 10.40
CA ILE A 57 -25.75 -6.75 9.38
C ILE A 57 -24.55 -7.40 8.67
N LEU A 58 -23.69 -8.09 9.41
CA LEU A 58 -22.54 -8.80 8.86
C LEU A 58 -22.96 -10.01 8.01
N GLN A 59 -23.97 -10.76 8.46
CA GLN A 59 -24.53 -11.86 7.65
C GLN A 59 -25.10 -11.33 6.32
N ILE A 60 -25.86 -10.23 6.37
CA ILE A 60 -26.41 -9.57 5.18
C ILE A 60 -25.28 -9.07 4.26
N LEU A 61 -24.17 -8.55 4.80
CA LEU A 61 -23.02 -8.14 4.00
C LEU A 61 -22.47 -9.28 3.14
N ILE A 62 -22.39 -10.49 3.70
CA ILE A 62 -21.90 -11.68 3.00
C ILE A 62 -22.90 -12.14 1.93
N GLU A 63 -24.19 -12.14 2.25
CA GLU A 63 -25.26 -12.69 1.39
C GLU A 63 -25.73 -11.74 0.28
N GLU A 64 -25.76 -10.42 0.55
CA GLU A 64 -26.27 -9.40 -0.39
C GLU A 64 -25.50 -9.48 -1.70
N GLN A 65 -26.17 -9.53 -2.85
CA GLN A 65 -25.53 -9.61 -4.17
C GLN A 65 -25.44 -8.25 -4.87
N ASN A 66 -26.25 -7.28 -4.45
CA ASN A 66 -26.29 -5.94 -5.01
C ASN A 66 -25.12 -5.08 -4.47
N PRO A 67 -24.18 -4.63 -5.34
CA PRO A 67 -23.03 -3.84 -4.89
C PRO A 67 -23.42 -2.52 -4.22
N LYS A 68 -24.52 -1.87 -4.65
CA LYS A 68 -24.97 -0.61 -4.03
C LYS A 68 -25.39 -0.81 -2.58
N ASN A 69 -26.10 -1.90 -2.32
CA ASN A 69 -26.55 -2.26 -0.97
C ASN A 69 -25.37 -2.65 -0.08
N ARG A 70 -24.39 -3.39 -0.62
CA ARG A 70 -23.12 -3.67 0.08
C ARG A 70 -22.38 -2.39 0.44
N LEU A 71 -22.29 -1.42 -0.48
CA LEU A 71 -21.65 -0.13 -0.21
C LEU A 71 -22.33 0.61 0.95
N ILE A 72 -23.67 0.61 1.02
CA ILE A 72 -24.41 1.20 2.16
C ILE A 72 -24.02 0.52 3.47
N ILE A 73 -23.99 -0.82 3.51
CA ILE A 73 -23.59 -1.56 4.72
C ILE A 73 -22.15 -1.21 5.12
N LEU A 74 -21.24 -1.17 4.16
CA LEU A 74 -19.82 -0.92 4.41
C LEU A 74 -19.53 0.51 4.84
N GLN A 75 -20.21 1.50 4.26
CA GLN A 75 -20.15 2.90 4.69
C GLN A 75 -20.70 3.06 6.10
N PHE A 76 -21.80 2.38 6.42
CA PHE A 76 -22.32 2.32 7.78
C PHE A 76 -21.29 1.73 8.76
N LEU A 77 -20.67 0.59 8.42
CA LEU A 77 -19.65 -0.06 9.26
C LEU A 77 -18.38 0.78 9.40
N TYR A 78 -17.97 1.48 8.33
CA TYR A 78 -16.86 2.43 8.35
C TYR A 78 -17.15 3.62 9.27
N ASN A 79 -18.39 4.09 9.40
CA ASN A 79 -18.67 5.21 10.30
C ASN A 79 -18.89 4.79 11.76
N LEU A 80 -18.97 3.48 12.03
CA LEU A 80 -19.23 2.90 13.33
C LEU A 80 -17.93 2.71 14.15
N GLN A 81 -17.99 2.95 15.46
CA GLN A 81 -16.87 2.68 16.37
C GLN A 81 -16.84 1.19 16.72
N LEU A 82 -16.15 0.40 15.90
CA LEU A 82 -16.07 -1.06 16.02
C LEU A 82 -15.20 -1.51 17.21
N ASP A 83 -14.35 -0.63 17.70
CA ASP A 83 -13.41 -0.83 18.81
C ASP A 83 -14.11 -1.09 20.15
N VAL A 84 -15.38 -0.70 20.29
CA VAL A 84 -16.16 -0.87 21.52
C VAL A 84 -16.66 -2.30 21.71
N TYR A 85 -16.63 -3.13 20.66
CA TYR A 85 -17.14 -4.50 20.72
C TYR A 85 -16.18 -5.43 21.46
N LYS A 86 -16.73 -6.52 22.00
CA LYS A 86 -15.91 -7.59 22.61
C LYS A 86 -15.14 -8.35 21.54
N GLU A 87 -14.10 -9.06 21.98
CA GLU A 87 -13.18 -9.85 21.16
C GLU A 87 -13.92 -10.77 20.18
N GLU A 88 -14.94 -11.52 20.63
CA GLU A 88 -15.63 -12.51 19.80
C GLU A 88 -16.41 -11.86 18.66
N LEU A 89 -17.02 -10.70 18.94
CA LEU A 89 -17.77 -9.95 17.94
C LEU A 89 -16.84 -9.20 16.98
N PHE A 90 -15.71 -8.73 17.49
CA PHE A 90 -14.67 -8.10 16.69
C PHE A 90 -14.05 -9.08 15.69
N GLU A 91 -13.77 -10.31 16.12
CA GLU A 91 -13.36 -11.40 15.23
C GLU A 91 -14.39 -11.64 14.11
N GLN A 92 -15.68 -11.73 14.44
CA GLN A 92 -16.74 -11.94 13.44
C GLN A 92 -16.83 -10.80 12.42
N ILE A 93 -16.58 -9.56 12.84
CA ILE A 93 -16.48 -8.41 11.90
C ILE A 93 -15.34 -8.65 10.90
N ILE A 94 -14.16 -9.04 11.38
CA ILE A 94 -13.00 -9.29 10.52
C ILE A 94 -13.30 -10.43 9.54
N VAL A 95 -13.77 -11.57 10.04
CA VAL A 95 -14.08 -12.74 9.21
C VAL A 95 -15.10 -12.37 8.11
N SER A 96 -16.16 -11.66 8.47
CA SER A 96 -17.20 -11.27 7.50
C SER A 96 -16.67 -10.32 6.42
N MET A 97 -15.77 -9.39 6.79
CA MET A 97 -15.11 -8.49 5.82
C MET A 97 -14.20 -9.28 4.87
N LEU A 98 -13.46 -10.26 5.40
CA LEU A 98 -12.58 -11.12 4.61
C LEU A 98 -13.36 -12.07 3.68
N GLU A 99 -14.55 -12.50 4.09
CA GLU A 99 -15.45 -13.24 3.20
C GLU A 99 -16.03 -12.34 2.11
N ALA A 100 -16.52 -11.15 2.48
CA ALA A 100 -17.09 -10.20 1.53
C ALA A 100 -16.08 -9.78 0.45
N ILE A 101 -14.82 -9.51 0.82
CA ILE A 101 -13.79 -9.07 -0.13
C ILE A 101 -13.42 -10.15 -1.15
N LYS A 102 -13.56 -11.42 -0.79
CA LYS A 102 -13.21 -12.56 -1.65
C LYS A 102 -14.18 -12.72 -2.81
N TRP A 103 -15.47 -12.62 -2.52
CA TRP A 103 -16.53 -12.94 -3.50
C TRP A 103 -16.98 -11.74 -4.31
N ASP A 104 -16.68 -10.52 -3.87
CA ASP A 104 -17.08 -9.35 -4.63
C ASP A 104 -16.30 -9.25 -5.95
N THR A 105 -16.98 -8.85 -7.02
CA THR A 105 -16.35 -8.53 -8.31
C THR A 105 -16.23 -7.03 -8.52
N ASN A 106 -16.93 -6.23 -7.72
CA ASN A 106 -16.94 -4.78 -7.75
C ASN A 106 -15.71 -4.22 -7.01
N SER A 107 -14.90 -3.43 -7.73
CA SER A 107 -13.68 -2.84 -7.21
C SER A 107 -13.91 -1.79 -6.12
N GLU A 108 -15.02 -1.04 -6.19
CA GLU A 108 -15.38 -0.02 -5.21
C GLU A 108 -15.74 -0.67 -3.86
N VAL A 109 -16.52 -1.76 -3.89
CA VAL A 109 -16.85 -2.53 -2.68
C VAL A 109 -15.59 -3.03 -2.00
N LYS A 110 -14.67 -3.66 -2.75
CA LYS A 110 -13.40 -4.14 -2.19
C LYS A 110 -12.55 -3.01 -1.63
N GLU A 111 -12.56 -1.85 -2.28
CA GLU A 111 -11.84 -0.69 -1.79
C GLU A 111 -12.40 -0.23 -0.43
N ILE A 112 -13.72 -0.10 -0.27
CA ILE A 112 -14.30 0.27 1.03
C ILE A 112 -14.03 -0.82 2.07
N ILE A 113 -14.12 -2.11 1.73
CA ILE A 113 -13.75 -3.18 2.67
C ILE A 113 -12.30 -3.02 3.12
N SER A 114 -11.38 -2.74 2.20
CA SER A 114 -9.98 -2.52 2.55
C SER A 114 -9.78 -1.29 3.43
N ARG A 115 -10.61 -0.25 3.29
CA ARG A 115 -10.62 0.91 4.20
C ARG A 115 -11.11 0.55 5.58
N VAL A 116 -12.20 -0.21 5.68
CA VAL A 116 -12.68 -0.71 6.98
C VAL A 116 -11.60 -1.59 7.62
N LEU A 117 -11.03 -2.54 6.88
CA LEU A 117 -9.98 -3.41 7.41
C LEU A 117 -8.71 -2.64 7.81
N TYR A 118 -8.27 -1.69 7.00
CA TYR A 118 -7.04 -0.96 7.24
C TYR A 118 -7.26 0.24 8.19
N ASP A 119 -8.09 1.23 7.82
CA ASP A 119 -8.27 2.47 8.57
C ASP A 119 -8.88 2.21 9.96
N HIS A 120 -9.89 1.34 10.07
CA HIS A 120 -10.53 1.06 11.36
C HIS A 120 -9.72 0.10 12.20
N LEU A 121 -9.22 -1.01 11.64
CA LEU A 121 -8.55 -1.99 12.50
C LEU A 121 -7.15 -1.53 12.91
N ILE A 122 -6.42 -0.78 12.06
CA ILE A 122 -5.12 -0.23 12.46
C ILE A 122 -5.27 0.93 13.43
N SER A 123 -6.29 1.78 13.31
CA SER A 123 -6.55 2.79 14.34
C SER A 123 -6.85 2.12 15.69
N ILE A 124 -7.59 1.01 15.70
CA ILE A 124 -7.84 0.22 16.91
C ILE A 124 -6.54 -0.32 17.52
N LEU A 125 -5.64 -0.84 16.69
CA LEU A 125 -4.36 -1.40 17.14
C LEU A 125 -3.36 -0.33 17.61
N ARG A 126 -3.45 0.89 17.08
CA ARG A 126 -2.60 2.02 17.47
C ARG A 126 -3.07 2.69 18.75
N ILE A 127 -4.39 2.72 18.99
CA ILE A 127 -4.99 3.51 20.07
C ILE A 127 -5.23 2.66 21.32
N HIS A 128 -5.50 1.36 21.19
CA HIS A 128 -5.91 0.55 22.34
C HIS A 128 -4.78 -0.30 22.94
N GLU A 129 -4.54 -0.09 24.24
CA GLU A 129 -3.66 -0.91 25.08
C GLU A 129 -4.21 -2.33 25.36
N ASN A 130 -5.43 -2.67 24.88
CA ASN A 130 -6.03 -3.97 25.14
C ASN A 130 -5.30 -5.08 24.36
N LYS A 131 -4.36 -5.73 25.04
CA LYS A 131 -3.58 -6.86 24.54
C LYS A 131 -4.44 -8.00 23.97
N ASN A 132 -5.61 -8.29 24.54
CA ASN A 132 -6.46 -9.40 24.10
C ASN A 132 -7.09 -9.13 22.72
N LYS A 133 -7.58 -7.92 22.48
CA LYS A 133 -8.11 -7.51 21.16
C LYS A 133 -7.01 -7.52 20.11
N ARG A 134 -5.83 -7.03 20.46
CA ARG A 134 -4.65 -7.05 19.59
C ARG A 134 -4.30 -8.49 19.21
N SER A 135 -4.23 -9.40 20.17
CA SER A 135 -4.02 -10.83 19.89
C SER A 135 -5.11 -11.37 18.97
N THR A 136 -6.38 -11.23 19.35
CA THR A 136 -7.53 -11.72 18.57
C THR A 136 -7.45 -11.26 17.11
N PHE A 137 -7.23 -9.96 16.88
CA PHE A 137 -7.06 -9.39 15.55
C PHE A 137 -6.04 -10.16 14.70
N TYR A 138 -4.83 -10.33 15.23
CA TYR A 138 -3.73 -10.93 14.48
C TYR A 138 -3.88 -12.44 14.32
N TYR A 139 -4.44 -13.15 15.31
CA TYR A 139 -4.78 -14.57 15.17
C TYR A 139 -5.81 -14.77 14.05
N THR A 140 -6.87 -13.95 14.02
CA THR A 140 -7.87 -13.99 12.95
C THR A 140 -7.25 -13.61 11.60
N LEU A 141 -6.36 -12.61 11.56
CA LEU A 141 -5.67 -12.20 10.34
C LEU A 141 -4.76 -13.31 9.80
N TYR A 142 -4.01 -13.99 10.67
CA TYR A 142 -3.18 -15.14 10.31
C TYR A 142 -4.01 -16.30 9.78
N ALA A 143 -5.08 -16.69 10.50
CA ALA A 143 -5.98 -17.77 10.10
C ALA A 143 -6.63 -17.55 8.72
N ASN A 144 -6.64 -16.31 8.24
CA ASN A 144 -7.17 -15.95 6.92
C ASN A 144 -6.10 -15.37 5.97
N SER A 145 -4.82 -15.48 6.32
CA SER A 145 -3.71 -14.88 5.54
C SER A 145 -3.60 -15.47 4.13
N GLU A 146 -3.79 -16.78 3.97
CA GLU A 146 -3.79 -17.44 2.65
C GLU A 146 -4.92 -16.89 1.75
N LYS A 147 -6.13 -16.75 2.31
CA LYS A 147 -7.28 -16.16 1.59
C LYS A 147 -7.00 -14.70 1.20
N LEU A 148 -6.37 -13.94 2.09
CA LEU A 148 -5.97 -12.57 1.81
C LEU A 148 -4.92 -12.47 0.70
N MET A 149 -3.98 -13.41 0.64
CA MET A 149 -3.00 -13.47 -0.44
C MET A 149 -3.65 -13.81 -1.79
N ASP A 150 -4.61 -14.74 -1.80
CA ASP A 150 -5.38 -15.04 -3.01
C ASP A 150 -6.11 -13.78 -3.54
N VAL A 151 -6.75 -13.03 -2.63
CA VAL A 151 -7.36 -11.74 -2.98
C VAL A 151 -6.30 -10.79 -3.53
N TYR A 152 -5.20 -10.59 -2.80
CA TYR A 152 -4.10 -9.68 -3.15
C TYR A 152 -3.57 -9.93 -4.56
N TYR A 153 -3.17 -11.17 -4.88
CA TYR A 153 -2.58 -11.51 -6.17
C TYR A 153 -3.57 -11.37 -7.33
N LYS A 154 -4.87 -11.60 -7.09
CA LYS A 154 -5.93 -11.41 -8.09
C LYS A 154 -6.33 -9.95 -8.33
N GLN A 155 -5.89 -9.01 -7.48
CA GLN A 155 -6.29 -7.61 -7.63
C GLN A 155 -5.44 -6.85 -8.65
N SER A 156 -6.11 -6.09 -9.52
CA SER A 156 -5.47 -5.07 -10.37
C SER A 156 -5.49 -3.68 -9.74
N ASN A 157 -6.37 -3.43 -8.75
CA ASN A 157 -6.47 -2.12 -8.10
C ASN A 157 -5.26 -1.87 -7.16
N PRO A 158 -4.38 -0.88 -7.47
CA PRO A 158 -3.19 -0.61 -6.66
C PRO A 158 -3.52 -0.10 -5.25
N VAL A 159 -4.62 0.65 -5.08
CA VAL A 159 -5.06 1.19 -3.79
C VAL A 159 -5.45 0.07 -2.83
N LEU A 160 -6.16 -0.93 -3.36
CA LEU A 160 -6.53 -2.13 -2.61
C LEU A 160 -5.29 -2.97 -2.27
N LYS A 161 -4.40 -3.19 -3.25
CA LYS A 161 -3.14 -3.91 -3.02
C LYS A 161 -2.30 -3.28 -1.91
N ILE A 162 -2.08 -1.96 -1.92
CA ILE A 162 -1.23 -1.32 -0.90
C ILE A 162 -1.85 -1.40 0.50
N ARG A 163 -3.18 -1.30 0.64
CA ARG A 163 -3.85 -1.47 1.94
C ARG A 163 -3.75 -2.90 2.46
N LEU A 164 -3.93 -3.91 1.59
CA LEU A 164 -3.78 -5.32 1.95
C LEU A 164 -2.33 -5.65 2.33
N ALA A 165 -1.35 -5.15 1.57
CA ALA A 165 0.06 -5.29 1.90
C ALA A 165 0.38 -4.65 3.26
N ALA A 166 -0.16 -3.46 3.53
CA ALA A 166 0.02 -2.79 4.82
C ALA A 166 -0.61 -3.58 5.97
N LEU A 167 -1.83 -4.09 5.80
CA LEU A 167 -2.50 -4.97 6.77
C LEU A 167 -1.66 -6.21 7.10
N LEU A 168 -1.10 -6.87 6.08
CA LEU A 168 -0.27 -8.06 6.26
C LEU A 168 1.11 -7.72 6.83
N SER A 169 1.68 -6.54 6.56
CA SER A 169 2.92 -6.08 7.20
C SER A 169 2.76 -5.94 8.73
N TYR A 170 1.58 -5.52 9.19
CA TYR A 170 1.26 -5.48 10.61
C TYR A 170 1.27 -6.87 11.24
N LEU A 171 0.82 -7.90 10.52
CA LEU A 171 0.91 -9.28 10.99
C LEU A 171 2.38 -9.67 11.24
N GLY A 172 3.29 -9.35 10.32
CA GLY A 172 4.72 -9.68 10.43
C GLY A 172 5.41 -9.00 11.59
N LYS A 173 5.16 -7.70 11.76
CA LYS A 173 5.69 -6.95 12.89
C LYS A 173 5.36 -7.64 14.21
N ASN A 174 4.16 -8.21 14.29
CA ASN A 174 3.63 -8.73 15.53
C ASN A 174 3.93 -10.22 15.73
N ILE A 175 4.05 -11.03 14.68
CA ILE A 175 4.16 -12.49 14.79
C ILE A 175 5.41 -12.99 15.53
N PHE A 176 6.45 -12.16 15.60
CA PHE A 176 7.66 -12.48 16.35
C PHE A 176 7.65 -11.94 17.79
N THR A 177 6.60 -11.21 18.18
CA THR A 177 6.46 -10.74 19.57
C THR A 177 5.94 -11.85 20.48
N SER A 178 6.06 -11.66 21.80
CA SER A 178 5.57 -12.62 22.80
C SER A 178 4.07 -12.93 22.71
N LEU A 179 3.29 -12.10 22.00
CA LEU A 179 1.87 -12.33 21.72
C LEU A 179 1.61 -13.61 20.90
N PHE A 180 2.64 -14.13 20.21
CA PHE A 180 2.56 -15.29 19.31
C PHE A 180 3.52 -16.39 19.72
N SER A 181 3.75 -16.56 21.02
CA SER A 181 4.48 -17.72 21.55
C SER A 181 3.85 -19.06 21.15
N ALA A 182 2.55 -19.07 20.83
CA ALA A 182 1.82 -20.25 20.37
C ALA A 182 2.20 -20.69 18.93
N PHE A 183 2.81 -19.83 18.12
CA PHE A 183 3.18 -20.15 16.75
C PHE A 183 4.48 -20.94 16.72
N SER A 184 4.48 -22.04 15.97
CA SER A 184 5.71 -22.76 15.65
C SER A 184 6.66 -21.90 14.82
N GLU A 185 7.96 -22.17 14.88
CA GLU A 185 8.94 -21.46 14.04
C GLU A 185 8.60 -21.56 12.55
N LYS A 186 8.15 -22.74 12.10
CA LYS A 186 7.72 -22.97 10.72
C LYS A 186 6.62 -21.98 10.30
N GLU A 187 5.61 -21.77 11.13
CA GLU A 187 4.52 -20.84 10.83
C GLU A 187 5.00 -19.39 10.78
N LYS A 188 5.89 -19.00 11.70
CA LYS A 188 6.53 -17.68 11.69
C LYS A 188 7.31 -17.46 10.40
N TYR A 189 8.04 -18.47 9.92
CA TYR A 189 8.75 -18.41 8.64
C TYR A 189 7.81 -18.26 7.45
N GLU A 190 6.70 -19.00 7.40
CA GLU A 190 5.72 -18.88 6.30
C GLU A 190 5.10 -17.48 6.22
N VAL A 191 4.75 -16.89 7.36
CA VAL A 191 4.26 -15.50 7.39
C VAL A 191 5.34 -14.51 6.98
N LEU A 192 6.59 -14.74 7.38
CA LEU A 192 7.70 -13.92 6.93
C LEU A 192 7.85 -13.99 5.40
N ARG A 193 7.77 -15.18 4.79
CA ARG A 193 7.82 -15.33 3.32
C ARG A 193 6.74 -14.51 2.64
N LEU A 194 5.53 -14.63 3.15
CA LEU A 194 4.35 -13.94 2.66
C LEU A 194 4.56 -12.42 2.68
N ILE A 195 5.10 -11.88 3.79
CA ILE A 195 5.28 -10.44 3.95
C ILE A 195 6.39 -9.89 3.07
N LEU A 196 7.48 -10.63 2.96
CA LEU A 196 8.58 -10.26 2.08
C LEU A 196 8.16 -10.21 0.61
N ALA A 197 7.30 -11.12 0.16
CA ALA A 197 6.73 -11.08 -1.18
C ALA A 197 5.84 -9.84 -1.40
N LEU A 198 5.05 -9.44 -0.39
CA LEU A 198 4.19 -8.26 -0.48
C LEU A 198 4.96 -6.94 -0.49
N LEU A 199 6.06 -6.87 0.25
CA LEU A 199 6.94 -5.71 0.31
C LEU A 199 7.52 -5.37 -1.05
N ALA A 200 8.06 -6.39 -1.70
CA ALA A 200 8.54 -6.32 -3.08
C ALA A 200 7.51 -5.69 -4.03
N ASP A 201 6.28 -6.20 -4.03
CA ASP A 201 5.21 -5.72 -4.90
C ASP A 201 4.78 -4.28 -4.52
N SER A 202 4.81 -3.93 -3.24
CA SER A 202 4.41 -2.61 -2.75
C SER A 202 5.26 -1.45 -3.30
N PHE A 203 6.51 -1.72 -3.70
CA PHE A 203 7.42 -0.70 -4.23
C PHE A 203 6.98 -0.18 -5.60
N SER A 204 6.21 -0.98 -6.34
CA SER A 204 5.65 -0.57 -7.63
C SER A 204 4.40 0.31 -7.50
N ILE A 205 3.81 0.41 -6.30
CA ILE A 205 2.53 1.09 -6.10
C ILE A 205 2.78 2.53 -5.68
N THR A 206 2.42 3.50 -6.53
CA THR A 206 2.66 4.94 -6.31
C THR A 206 1.56 5.65 -5.51
N LYS A 207 0.42 5.01 -5.24
CA LYS A 207 -0.71 5.59 -4.47
C LYS A 207 -0.59 5.38 -2.95
N LEU A 208 -1.31 6.22 -2.18
CA LEU A 208 -1.47 6.19 -0.71
C LEU A 208 -0.16 6.13 0.11
N GLU A 209 0.41 7.30 0.40
CA GLU A 209 1.69 7.41 1.13
C GLU A 209 1.66 6.81 2.56
N HIS A 210 0.54 6.94 3.28
CA HIS A 210 0.46 6.46 4.67
C HIS A 210 0.54 4.92 4.79
N PRO A 211 -0.30 4.11 4.08
CA PRO A 211 -0.11 2.66 4.01
C PRO A 211 1.29 2.24 3.57
N ARG A 212 1.88 2.95 2.60
CA ARG A 212 3.24 2.64 2.17
C ARG A 212 4.26 2.89 3.29
N LYS A 213 4.16 4.01 4.00
CA LYS A 213 5.02 4.30 5.15
C LYS A 213 4.90 3.22 6.22
N ASP A 214 3.68 2.77 6.51
CA ASP A 214 3.45 1.69 7.48
C ASP A 214 4.11 0.38 7.06
N ILE A 215 4.02 0.02 5.77
CA ILE A 215 4.69 -1.17 5.23
C ILE A 215 6.19 -1.11 5.53
N PHE A 216 6.82 0.02 5.25
CA PHE A 216 8.26 0.20 5.48
C PHE A 216 8.64 0.15 6.96
N VAL A 217 7.93 0.90 7.82
CA VAL A 217 8.20 0.91 9.26
C VAL A 217 7.99 -0.46 9.87
N ASN A 218 6.86 -1.11 9.55
CA ASN A 218 6.56 -2.46 10.05
C ASN A 218 7.60 -3.47 9.55
N PHE A 219 8.12 -3.30 8.33
CA PHE A 219 9.15 -4.18 7.80
C PHE A 219 10.46 -4.04 8.56
N GLU A 220 10.94 -2.82 8.75
CA GLU A 220 12.15 -2.55 9.54
C GLU A 220 12.04 -3.16 10.94
N GLU A 221 10.91 -2.95 11.61
CA GLU A 221 10.64 -3.55 12.92
C GLU A 221 10.56 -5.08 12.84
N THR A 222 9.95 -5.64 11.79
CA THR A 222 9.88 -7.11 11.60
C THR A 222 11.28 -7.69 11.48
N ILE A 223 12.16 -7.07 10.69
CA ILE A 223 13.58 -7.45 10.59
C ILE A 223 14.28 -7.34 11.94
N HIS A 224 14.03 -6.27 12.70
CA HIS A 224 14.62 -6.11 14.02
C HIS A 224 14.15 -7.18 15.01
N VAL A 225 12.87 -7.54 15.01
CA VAL A 225 12.36 -8.59 15.90
C VAL A 225 12.89 -9.96 15.47
N ILE A 226 13.01 -10.22 14.17
CA ILE A 226 13.69 -11.41 13.63
C ILE A 226 15.13 -11.48 14.15
N TYR A 227 15.87 -10.38 14.05
CA TYR A 227 17.24 -10.24 14.57
C TYR A 227 17.35 -10.66 16.03
N GLN A 228 16.39 -10.25 16.87
CA GLN A 228 16.42 -10.51 18.31
C GLN A 228 16.01 -11.93 18.70
N ASN A 229 15.18 -12.59 17.89
CA ASN A 229 14.44 -13.78 18.34
C ASN A 229 14.72 -15.06 17.54
N LEU A 230 15.33 -14.98 16.36
CA LEU A 230 15.62 -16.17 15.56
C LEU A 230 17.10 -16.54 15.65
N ASP A 231 17.37 -17.85 15.78
CA ASP A 231 18.71 -18.40 15.58
C ASP A 231 19.17 -18.02 14.15
N PRO A 232 20.37 -17.45 13.96
CA PRO A 232 20.88 -17.12 12.63
C PRO A 232 21.15 -18.36 11.74
N ASN A 233 21.24 -19.57 12.30
CA ASN A 233 21.58 -20.78 11.54
C ASN A 233 20.46 -21.37 10.63
N PRO A 234 19.15 -21.31 10.96
CA PRO A 234 18.08 -21.87 10.14
C PRO A 234 17.37 -20.85 9.25
N ILE A 235 17.66 -19.54 9.34
CA ILE A 235 17.12 -18.57 8.40
C ILE A 235 17.75 -18.87 7.04
N ARG A 236 17.04 -19.67 6.24
CA ARG A 236 17.51 -20.01 4.91
C ARG A 236 17.71 -18.70 4.15
N PHE A 237 18.97 -18.45 3.81
CA PHE A 237 19.42 -17.29 3.06
C PHE A 237 18.58 -17.09 1.79
N ASP A 238 18.04 -18.18 1.21
CA ASP A 238 17.12 -18.16 0.08
C ASP A 238 15.94 -17.17 0.25
N LEU A 239 15.38 -17.08 1.46
CA LEU A 239 14.20 -16.28 1.73
C LEU A 239 14.52 -14.79 1.76
N ILE A 240 15.61 -14.45 2.45
CA ILE A 240 16.12 -13.09 2.51
C ILE A 240 16.64 -12.68 1.13
N ASP A 241 17.31 -13.58 0.41
CA ASP A 241 17.91 -13.30 -0.90
C ASP A 241 16.89 -12.94 -1.97
N HIS A 242 15.78 -13.68 -2.10
CA HIS A 242 14.74 -13.35 -3.08
C HIS A 242 14.15 -11.96 -2.82
N SER A 243 13.90 -11.67 -1.56
CA SER A 243 13.25 -10.45 -1.09
C SER A 243 14.19 -9.25 -1.24
N LEU A 244 15.45 -9.41 -0.82
CA LEU A 244 16.53 -8.46 -1.06
C LEU A 244 16.68 -8.18 -2.55
N LYS A 245 16.71 -9.22 -3.39
CA LYS A 245 16.83 -9.05 -4.84
C LYS A 245 15.69 -8.21 -5.39
N THR A 246 14.46 -8.46 -4.98
CA THR A 246 13.31 -7.67 -5.46
C THR A 246 13.34 -6.25 -4.92
N MET A 247 13.68 -6.06 -3.65
CA MET A 247 13.84 -4.73 -3.07
C MET A 247 14.95 -3.92 -3.76
N ILE A 248 16.10 -4.54 -4.01
CA ILE A 248 17.25 -3.97 -4.71
C ILE A 248 16.89 -3.57 -6.15
N ASN A 249 16.08 -4.38 -6.84
CA ASN A 249 15.62 -4.08 -8.20
C ASN A 249 14.53 -3.01 -8.23
N GLY A 250 13.69 -2.93 -7.18
CA GLY A 250 12.62 -1.95 -7.05
C GLY A 250 13.08 -0.59 -6.53
N TYR A 251 14.25 -0.52 -5.87
CA TYR A 251 14.80 0.67 -5.23
C TYR A 251 14.78 1.91 -6.12
N ASP A 252 15.26 1.77 -7.37
CA ASP A 252 15.43 2.87 -8.31
C ASP A 252 14.06 3.50 -8.71
N ASN A 253 12.93 2.81 -8.48
CA ASN A 253 11.58 3.28 -8.81
C ASN A 253 10.88 3.99 -7.65
N LEU A 254 11.49 4.04 -6.46
CA LEU A 254 10.84 4.59 -5.28
C LEU A 254 11.02 6.11 -5.18
N PRO A 255 10.03 6.83 -4.61
CA PRO A 255 10.24 8.22 -4.22
C PRO A 255 11.41 8.36 -3.23
N LEU A 256 12.12 9.49 -3.33
CA LEU A 256 13.36 9.76 -2.59
C LEU A 256 13.26 9.50 -1.08
N VAL A 257 12.14 9.88 -0.46
CA VAL A 257 11.90 9.68 0.98
C VAL A 257 11.94 8.19 1.38
N TYR A 258 11.45 7.30 0.53
CA TYR A 258 11.44 5.86 0.79
C TYR A 258 12.75 5.19 0.43
N GLN A 259 13.51 5.74 -0.52
CA GLN A 259 14.85 5.28 -0.83
C GLN A 259 15.73 5.33 0.43
N THR A 260 15.72 6.43 1.18
CA THR A 260 16.50 6.55 2.42
C THR A 260 16.11 5.50 3.47
N ILE A 261 14.81 5.27 3.69
CA ILE A 261 14.30 4.26 4.64
C ILE A 261 14.76 2.84 4.24
N ILE A 262 14.74 2.52 2.94
CA ILE A 262 15.24 1.23 2.46
C ILE A 262 16.73 1.09 2.65
N LEU A 263 17.51 2.15 2.39
CA LEU A 263 18.95 2.08 2.60
C LEU A 263 19.28 1.80 4.06
N GLU A 264 18.55 2.44 4.99
CA GLU A 264 18.67 2.17 6.43
C GLU A 264 18.34 0.73 6.76
N THR A 265 17.23 0.21 6.20
CA THR A 265 16.83 -1.19 6.37
C THR A 265 17.89 -2.15 5.81
N PHE A 266 18.45 -1.86 4.63
CA PHE A 266 19.52 -2.64 4.03
C PHE A 266 20.79 -2.61 4.87
N TYR A 267 21.18 -1.44 5.41
CA TYR A 267 22.32 -1.33 6.29
C TYR A 267 22.13 -2.20 7.55
N ASN A 268 20.96 -2.12 8.19
CA ASN A 268 20.64 -2.94 9.37
C ASN A 268 20.67 -4.44 9.05
N LEU A 269 20.19 -4.83 7.86
CA LEU A 269 20.28 -6.21 7.36
C LEU A 269 21.74 -6.65 7.14
N VAL A 270 22.60 -5.78 6.62
CA VAL A 270 24.03 -6.11 6.42
C VAL A 270 24.73 -6.39 7.75
N ILE A 271 24.51 -5.54 8.74
CA ILE A 271 25.08 -5.72 10.09
C ILE A 271 24.62 -7.06 10.67
N PHE A 272 23.34 -7.41 10.51
CA PHE A 272 22.78 -8.66 11.03
C PHE A 272 23.31 -9.91 10.33
N LEU A 273 23.26 -9.94 9.00
CA LEU A 273 23.64 -11.10 8.21
C LEU A 273 25.15 -11.35 8.28
N GLY A 274 25.92 -10.34 8.69
CA GLY A 274 27.37 -10.37 8.67
C GLY A 274 27.90 -10.33 7.24
N GLU A 275 29.22 -10.18 7.12
CA GLU A 275 29.82 -9.88 5.82
C GLU A 275 29.57 -10.98 4.76
N ALA A 276 29.75 -12.25 5.14
CA ALA A 276 29.69 -13.38 4.20
C ALA A 276 28.33 -13.50 3.48
N LEU A 277 27.26 -13.05 4.13
CA LEU A 277 25.89 -13.12 3.60
C LEU A 277 25.43 -11.78 3.00
N SER A 278 26.18 -10.70 3.24
CA SER A 278 25.77 -9.33 2.88
C SER A 278 26.38 -8.81 1.58
N GLU A 279 27.23 -9.60 0.93
CA GLU A 279 27.98 -9.25 -0.29
C GLU A 279 27.09 -8.56 -1.35
N LYS A 280 25.88 -9.08 -1.62
CA LYS A 280 24.99 -8.52 -2.64
C LYS A 280 24.48 -7.12 -2.30
N ILE A 281 24.21 -6.83 -1.02
CA ILE A 281 23.76 -5.51 -0.58
C ILE A 281 24.91 -4.51 -0.66
N ILE A 282 26.11 -4.93 -0.22
CA ILE A 282 27.33 -4.11 -0.30
C ILE A 282 27.64 -3.76 -1.77
N ILE A 283 27.57 -4.74 -2.67
CA ILE A 283 27.72 -4.54 -4.12
C ILE A 283 26.68 -3.53 -4.63
N LYS A 284 25.41 -3.63 -4.23
CA LYS A 284 24.38 -2.65 -4.64
C LYS A 284 24.68 -1.25 -4.10
N PHE A 285 25.15 -1.10 -2.85
CA PHE A 285 25.55 0.21 -2.32
C PHE A 285 26.70 0.84 -3.11
N ILE A 286 27.69 0.04 -3.50
CA ILE A 286 28.81 0.51 -4.34
C ILE A 286 28.28 0.94 -5.72
N LEU A 287 27.49 0.09 -6.38
CA LEU A 287 26.90 0.39 -7.68
C LEU A 287 26.01 1.63 -7.67
N LEU A 288 25.24 1.86 -6.59
CA LEU A 288 24.42 3.06 -6.45
C LEU A 288 25.27 4.32 -6.43
N LEU A 289 26.43 4.31 -5.76
CA LEU A 289 27.35 5.46 -5.73
C LEU A 289 28.02 5.76 -7.08
N GLU A 290 27.99 4.83 -8.03
CA GLU A 290 28.47 5.05 -9.40
C GLU A 290 27.41 5.71 -10.30
N THR A 291 26.18 5.86 -9.79
CA THR A 291 25.08 6.54 -10.50
C THR A 291 24.92 8.00 -10.08
N ASP A 292 24.21 8.80 -10.89
CA ASP A 292 23.89 10.19 -10.57
C ASP A 292 22.77 10.23 -9.50
N LEU A 293 23.17 10.19 -8.23
CA LEU A 293 22.26 10.20 -7.09
C LEU A 293 22.03 11.61 -6.54
N PRO A 294 20.84 11.90 -5.97
CA PRO A 294 20.65 13.09 -5.16
C PRO A 294 21.66 13.12 -4.00
N LYS A 295 22.24 14.30 -3.73
CA LYS A 295 23.32 14.48 -2.76
C LYS A 295 23.03 13.89 -1.37
N ALA A 296 21.80 14.05 -0.89
CA ALA A 296 21.38 13.49 0.39
C ALA A 296 21.46 11.95 0.45
N VAL A 297 21.16 11.25 -0.65
CA VAL A 297 21.24 9.79 -0.73
C VAL A 297 22.69 9.33 -0.83
N GLU A 298 23.49 10.04 -1.62
CA GLU A 298 24.93 9.80 -1.75
C GLU A 298 25.63 9.88 -0.38
N ASP A 299 25.31 10.91 0.42
CA ASP A 299 25.90 11.11 1.74
C ASP A 299 25.50 10.02 2.74
N VAL A 300 24.23 9.55 2.70
CA VAL A 300 23.75 8.41 3.49
C VAL A 300 24.49 7.12 3.12
N LEU A 301 24.60 6.81 1.81
CA LEU A 301 25.32 5.63 1.33
C LEU A 301 26.80 5.65 1.72
N LYS A 302 27.45 6.81 1.59
CA LYS A 302 28.84 6.99 2.02
C LYS A 302 28.99 6.69 3.51
N SER A 303 28.14 7.28 4.35
CA SER A 303 28.15 7.03 5.79
C SER A 303 27.95 5.55 6.14
N TYR A 304 27.04 4.85 5.47
CA TYR A 304 26.84 3.41 5.70
C TYR A 304 28.04 2.58 5.29
N LEU A 305 28.65 2.84 4.14
CA LEU A 305 29.84 2.10 3.70
C LEU A 305 31.05 2.36 4.62
N ASP A 306 31.18 3.57 5.17
CA ASP A 306 32.21 3.86 6.18
C ASP A 306 31.97 3.05 7.47
N LYS A 307 30.72 3.02 7.97
CA LYS A 307 30.35 2.21 9.15
C LYS A 307 30.59 0.72 8.92
N LEU A 308 30.22 0.20 7.75
CA LEU A 308 30.45 -1.20 7.38
C LEU A 308 31.94 -1.55 7.27
N ALA A 309 32.76 -0.64 6.76
CA ALA A 309 34.20 -0.84 6.71
C ALA A 309 34.83 -0.93 8.12
N VAL A 310 34.31 -0.17 9.09
CA VAL A 310 34.71 -0.28 10.49
C VAL A 310 34.22 -1.60 11.10
N GLU A 311 32.93 -1.91 10.96
CA GLU A 311 32.31 -3.11 11.53
C GLU A 311 33.00 -4.40 11.05
N PHE A 312 33.26 -4.51 9.75
CA PHE A 312 33.91 -5.68 9.16
C PHE A 312 35.45 -5.60 9.17
N LYS A 313 36.02 -4.68 9.96
CA LYS A 313 37.47 -4.56 10.22
C LYS A 313 38.33 -4.29 8.98
N TYR A 314 37.78 -3.66 7.95
CA TYR A 314 38.55 -3.10 6.83
C TYR A 314 39.24 -1.79 7.19
N GLY A 315 38.75 -1.10 8.23
CA GLY A 315 39.27 0.17 8.72
C GLY A 315 38.75 1.38 7.93
N TYR A 316 38.84 1.34 6.60
CA TYR A 316 38.37 2.42 5.72
C TYR A 316 37.57 1.88 4.54
N LYS A 317 36.63 2.71 4.04
CA LYS A 317 35.78 2.38 2.90
C LYS A 317 36.55 2.02 1.63
N SER A 318 37.70 2.66 1.35
CA SER A 318 38.52 2.30 0.19
C SER A 318 38.92 0.83 0.16
N LYS A 319 39.30 0.27 1.31
CA LYS A 319 39.64 -1.16 1.43
C LYS A 319 38.43 -2.08 1.26
N LEU A 320 37.24 -1.62 1.67
CA LEU A 320 35.99 -2.32 1.36
C LEU A 320 35.75 -2.32 -0.16
N PHE A 321 35.99 -1.20 -0.84
CA PHE A 321 35.85 -1.10 -2.29
C PHE A 321 36.81 -2.04 -3.01
N ASP A 322 38.09 -2.03 -2.63
CA ASP A 322 39.12 -2.90 -3.20
C ASP A 322 38.73 -4.38 -3.08
N LYS A 323 38.15 -4.78 -1.93
CA LYS A 323 37.68 -6.15 -1.72
C LYS A 323 36.56 -6.54 -2.70
N TYR A 324 35.60 -5.65 -2.92
CA TYR A 324 34.42 -5.95 -3.74
C TYR A 324 34.58 -5.57 -5.22
N GLU A 325 35.66 -4.90 -5.63
CA GLU A 325 35.86 -4.40 -7.01
C GLU A 325 35.68 -5.49 -8.07
N LEU A 326 36.34 -6.64 -7.90
CA LEU A 326 36.25 -7.76 -8.85
C LEU A 326 34.81 -8.31 -8.93
N ARG A 327 34.11 -8.35 -7.79
CA ARG A 327 32.73 -8.84 -7.69
C ARG A 327 31.74 -7.87 -8.31
N VAL A 328 31.95 -6.57 -8.14
CA VAL A 328 31.19 -5.50 -8.79
C VAL A 328 31.35 -5.63 -10.32
N LYS A 329 32.58 -5.78 -10.83
CA LYS A 329 32.84 -6.01 -12.26
C LYS A 329 32.11 -7.27 -12.78
N GLN A 330 32.26 -8.40 -12.10
CA GLN A 330 31.55 -9.64 -12.44
C GLN A 330 30.03 -9.46 -12.45
N TYR A 331 29.48 -8.73 -11.48
CA TYR A 331 28.06 -8.47 -11.39
C TYR A 331 27.58 -7.60 -12.57
N VAL A 332 28.32 -6.55 -12.92
CA VAL A 332 28.03 -5.68 -14.07
C VAL A 332 28.12 -6.46 -15.38
N GLU A 333 29.16 -7.27 -15.57
CA GLU A 333 29.32 -8.13 -16.74
C GLU A 333 28.20 -9.16 -16.85
N THR A 334 27.82 -9.81 -15.73
CA THR A 334 26.70 -10.76 -15.67
C THR A 334 25.38 -10.06 -15.98
N ARG A 335 25.16 -8.85 -15.46
CA ARG A 335 23.97 -8.05 -15.73
C ARG A 335 23.90 -7.64 -17.20
N ASN A 336 25.00 -7.18 -17.78
CA ASN A 336 25.08 -6.75 -19.17
C ASN A 336 24.97 -7.93 -20.15
N SER A 337 25.56 -9.09 -19.82
CA SER A 337 25.45 -10.32 -20.61
C SER A 337 24.07 -10.98 -20.50
N ALA A 338 23.44 -10.95 -19.31
CA ALA A 338 22.04 -11.33 -19.13
C ALA A 338 21.05 -10.36 -19.82
N SER A 339 21.55 -9.24 -20.35
CA SER A 339 20.76 -8.22 -21.06
C SER A 339 20.83 -8.34 -22.59
N ALA A 340 21.31 -9.46 -23.16
CA ALA A 340 21.21 -9.73 -24.60
C ALA A 340 19.87 -10.35 -25.04
N VAL A 341 19.00 -10.72 -24.09
CA VAL A 341 17.56 -10.62 -24.37
C VAL A 341 17.22 -9.21 -23.90
N PRO A 342 16.82 -8.28 -24.78
CA PRO A 342 16.24 -7.05 -24.31
C PRO A 342 15.09 -7.47 -23.40
N ARG A 343 15.28 -7.33 -22.08
CA ARG A 343 14.16 -7.03 -21.22
C ARG A 343 13.72 -5.67 -21.72
N GLU A 344 12.93 -5.67 -22.80
CA GLU A 344 11.84 -4.73 -22.94
C GLU A 344 11.20 -4.79 -21.56
N SER A 345 11.55 -3.83 -20.70
CA SER A 345 10.72 -3.52 -19.58
C SER A 345 9.44 -3.09 -20.26
N THR A 346 8.54 -4.06 -20.44
CA THR A 346 7.17 -3.85 -20.86
C THR A 346 6.49 -3.17 -19.68
N ILE A 347 6.99 -1.98 -19.32
CA ILE A 347 6.27 -1.00 -18.54
C ILE A 347 5.15 -0.63 -19.47
N THR A 348 4.07 -1.37 -19.31
CA THR A 348 2.86 -1.21 -20.07
C THR A 348 1.97 -0.24 -19.30
N PHE A 349 1.51 0.80 -19.97
CA PHE A 349 0.57 1.78 -19.41
C PHE A 349 -0.72 1.72 -20.21
N HIS A 350 -1.83 2.13 -19.60
CA HIS A 350 -3.11 2.13 -20.31
C HIS A 350 -3.29 3.45 -21.04
N CYS A 351 -3.72 3.39 -22.30
CA CYS A 351 -4.09 4.55 -23.08
C CYS A 351 -5.10 5.39 -22.31
N TYR A 352 -4.80 6.67 -22.06
CA TYR A 352 -5.70 7.57 -21.35
C TYR A 352 -7.14 7.56 -21.90
N TRP A 353 -7.27 7.50 -23.22
CA TRP A 353 -8.54 7.60 -23.92
C TRP A 353 -9.39 6.34 -23.75
N CYS A 354 -8.86 5.17 -24.10
CA CYS A 354 -9.63 3.93 -24.23
C CYS A 354 -9.24 2.80 -23.27
N GLY A 355 -8.17 2.97 -22.49
CA GLY A 355 -7.67 1.96 -21.56
C GLY A 355 -6.87 0.83 -22.21
N PHE A 356 -6.59 0.89 -23.51
CA PHE A 356 -5.77 -0.12 -24.20
C PHE A 356 -4.34 -0.17 -23.65
N LEU A 357 -3.77 -1.35 -23.49
CA LEU A 357 -2.41 -1.52 -22.96
C LEU A 357 -1.35 -1.14 -24.01
N LEU A 358 -0.48 -0.18 -23.68
CA LEU A 358 0.50 0.42 -24.59
C LEU A 358 1.94 0.14 -24.16
N ARG A 359 2.86 0.10 -25.12
CA ARG A 359 4.32 0.09 -24.90
C ARG A 359 4.88 1.52 -24.92
N LYS A 360 6.01 1.74 -24.24
CA LYS A 360 6.58 3.07 -23.94
C LYS A 360 6.91 3.91 -25.18
N ASP A 361 7.22 3.25 -26.28
CA ASP A 361 7.59 3.82 -27.57
C ASP A 361 6.39 4.20 -28.46
N ILE A 362 5.17 3.82 -28.07
CA ILE A 362 3.97 4.09 -28.85
C ILE A 362 3.57 5.56 -28.76
N VAL A 363 3.49 6.23 -29.92
CA VAL A 363 3.04 7.63 -30.06
C VAL A 363 1.52 7.71 -30.23
N GLU A 364 0.90 6.69 -30.83
CA GLU A 364 -0.52 6.63 -31.15
C GLU A 364 -1.12 5.30 -30.68
N CYS A 365 -2.24 5.34 -29.96
CA CYS A 365 -2.85 4.13 -29.43
C CYS A 365 -3.40 3.23 -30.56
N PRO A 366 -3.01 1.95 -30.67
CA PRO A 366 -3.53 1.08 -31.72
C PRO A 366 -5.04 0.81 -31.55
N GLY A 367 -5.56 0.82 -30.32
CA GLY A 367 -6.98 0.61 -30.02
C GLY A 367 -7.91 1.76 -30.42
N CYS A 368 -7.59 3.02 -30.10
CA CYS A 368 -8.47 4.17 -30.35
C CYS A 368 -7.91 5.21 -31.32
N LYS A 369 -6.70 5.02 -31.85
CA LYS A 369 -6.01 5.93 -32.79
C LYS A 369 -5.74 7.35 -32.28
N ASN A 370 -6.01 7.62 -31.00
CA ASN A 370 -5.63 8.89 -30.39
C ASN A 370 -4.14 8.92 -30.04
N ILE A 371 -3.56 10.12 -30.12
CA ILE A 371 -2.19 10.38 -29.67
C ILE A 371 -2.09 10.09 -28.16
N VAL A 372 -1.03 9.37 -27.79
CA VAL A 372 -0.72 9.04 -26.41
C VAL A 372 -0.34 10.31 -25.66
N LEU A 373 -1.13 10.64 -24.63
CA LEU A 373 -0.89 11.82 -23.81
C LEU A 373 0.42 11.67 -23.03
N LYS A 374 1.23 12.74 -23.05
CA LYS A 374 2.44 12.88 -22.24
C LYS A 374 2.34 14.13 -21.40
N CYS A 375 2.81 14.07 -20.17
CA CYS A 375 2.83 15.23 -19.30
C CYS A 375 3.86 16.25 -19.77
N SER A 376 3.44 17.51 -19.93
CA SER A 376 4.34 18.58 -20.35
C SER A 376 5.44 18.90 -19.33
N VAL A 377 5.28 18.50 -18.07
CA VAL A 377 6.25 18.73 -16.98
C VAL A 377 7.22 17.55 -16.86
N CYS A 378 6.77 16.35 -16.48
CA CYS A 378 7.65 15.20 -16.25
C CYS A 378 8.01 14.41 -17.53
N LYS A 379 7.39 14.73 -18.68
CA LYS A 379 7.57 14.06 -19.98
C LYS A 379 7.18 12.57 -20.03
N LEU A 380 6.66 12.02 -18.93
CA LEU A 380 6.12 10.65 -18.87
C LEU A 380 4.73 10.57 -19.50
N GLN A 381 4.35 9.37 -19.96
CA GLN A 381 3.01 9.10 -20.46
C GLN A 381 1.98 9.20 -19.34
N ILE A 382 0.77 9.64 -19.69
CA ILE A 382 -0.36 9.75 -18.77
C ILE A 382 -1.21 8.49 -18.90
N ASP A 383 -1.40 7.76 -17.80
CA ASP A 383 -2.18 6.52 -17.75
C ASP A 383 -3.68 6.81 -17.62
N TYR A 384 -4.53 5.86 -18.01
CA TYR A 384 -6.00 5.90 -17.91
C TYR A 384 -6.54 6.32 -16.54
N SER A 385 -5.83 5.97 -15.47
CA SER A 385 -6.26 6.27 -14.10
C SER A 385 -5.74 7.59 -13.52
N ASP A 386 -4.95 8.33 -14.29
CA ASP A 386 -4.33 9.58 -13.84
C ASP A 386 -5.30 10.76 -13.92
N GLU A 387 -5.23 11.67 -12.95
CA GLU A 387 -5.88 12.97 -13.05
C GLU A 387 -5.08 13.87 -13.98
N VAL A 388 -5.75 14.46 -14.96
CA VAL A 388 -5.13 15.29 -16.00
C VAL A 388 -5.59 16.72 -15.82
N GLY A 389 -4.64 17.64 -15.76
CA GLY A 389 -4.89 19.07 -15.86
C GLY A 389 -4.52 19.57 -17.24
N PHE A 390 -5.14 20.66 -17.69
CA PHE A 390 -4.72 21.39 -18.87
C PHE A 390 -4.63 22.90 -18.64
N CYS A 391 -3.75 23.55 -19.39
CA CYS A 391 -3.62 25.00 -19.37
C CYS A 391 -4.84 25.65 -20.06
N SER A 392 -5.54 26.55 -19.36
CA SER A 392 -6.67 27.32 -19.92
C SER A 392 -6.34 28.19 -21.14
N LEU A 393 -5.07 28.48 -21.40
CA LEU A 393 -4.65 29.35 -22.52
C LEU A 393 -4.18 28.57 -23.76
N CYS A 394 -3.46 27.46 -23.58
CA CYS A 394 -2.86 26.70 -24.69
C CYS A 394 -3.22 25.21 -24.70
N GLU A 395 -4.09 24.78 -23.79
CA GLU A 395 -4.66 23.43 -23.68
C GLU A 395 -3.65 22.29 -23.54
N THR A 396 -2.39 22.63 -23.25
CA THR A 396 -1.35 21.65 -22.98
C THR A 396 -1.72 20.84 -21.75
N LYS A 397 -1.66 19.51 -21.89
CA LYS A 397 -2.07 18.54 -20.88
C LYS A 397 -0.87 18.05 -20.07
N GLY A 398 -1.13 17.75 -18.80
CA GLY A 398 -0.19 17.10 -17.90
C GLY A 398 -0.88 16.44 -16.73
N HIS A 399 -0.16 15.63 -15.95
CA HIS A 399 -0.63 15.22 -14.63
C HIS A 399 -1.05 16.46 -13.85
N LEU A 400 -2.26 16.44 -13.29
CA LEU A 400 -2.86 17.60 -12.62
C LEU A 400 -1.92 18.18 -11.56
N ILE A 401 -1.37 17.32 -10.71
CA ILE A 401 -0.45 17.68 -9.63
C ILE A 401 0.79 18.38 -10.18
N HIS A 402 1.47 17.78 -11.17
CA HIS A 402 2.67 18.39 -11.76
C HIS A 402 2.39 19.76 -12.41
N MET A 403 1.23 19.93 -13.05
CA MET A 403 0.82 21.22 -13.62
C MET A 403 0.58 22.27 -12.53
N GLN A 404 -0.15 21.89 -11.47
CA GLN A 404 -0.46 22.78 -10.35
C GLN A 404 0.80 23.20 -9.58
N GLU A 405 1.70 22.26 -9.28
CA GLU A 405 2.97 22.54 -8.62
C GLU A 405 3.84 23.47 -9.47
N TRP A 406 3.96 23.18 -10.76
CA TRP A 406 4.71 24.03 -11.69
C TRP A 406 4.18 25.47 -11.69
N VAL A 407 2.85 25.65 -11.80
CA VAL A 407 2.25 26.99 -11.81
C VAL A 407 2.39 27.68 -10.45
N LYS A 408 2.26 26.97 -9.32
CA LYS A 408 2.51 27.54 -7.99
C LYS A 408 3.93 28.10 -7.86
N THR A 409 4.93 27.38 -8.37
CA THR A 409 6.34 27.79 -8.24
C THR A 409 6.76 28.81 -9.30
N GLN A 410 6.31 28.64 -10.55
CA GLN A 410 6.79 29.41 -11.69
C GLN A 410 5.83 30.52 -12.14
N GLY A 411 4.56 30.48 -11.71
CA GLY A 411 3.51 31.44 -12.09
C GLY A 411 3.14 31.42 -13.58
N LYS A 412 3.57 30.42 -14.33
CA LYS A 412 3.44 30.34 -15.81
C LYS A 412 3.25 28.91 -16.31
N CYS A 413 2.61 28.76 -17.47
CA CYS A 413 2.46 27.47 -18.14
C CYS A 413 3.82 26.89 -18.57
N PRO A 414 4.09 25.57 -18.39
CA PRO A 414 5.35 24.94 -18.83
C PRO A 414 5.53 24.87 -20.35
N ASN A 415 4.48 25.09 -21.14
CA ASN A 415 4.53 24.97 -22.61
C ASN A 415 4.44 26.33 -23.31
N CYS A 416 3.37 27.11 -23.10
CA CYS A 416 3.25 28.42 -23.74
C CYS A 416 3.98 29.56 -23.00
N LEU A 417 4.51 29.30 -21.80
CA LEU A 417 5.22 30.25 -20.95
C LEU A 417 4.42 31.50 -20.53
N GLN A 418 3.14 31.57 -20.87
CA GLN A 418 2.25 32.65 -20.44
C GLN A 418 1.93 32.51 -18.95
N LYS A 419 1.80 33.66 -18.28
CA LYS A 419 1.40 33.72 -16.87
C LYS A 419 -0.03 33.22 -16.74
N ILE A 420 -0.25 32.30 -15.80
CA ILE A 420 -1.57 31.78 -15.48
C ILE A 420 -1.71 31.70 -13.96
N PRO A 421 -2.88 32.04 -13.40
CA PRO A 421 -3.18 31.75 -12.01
C PRO A 421 -3.36 30.24 -11.83
N LEU A 422 -3.39 29.76 -10.58
CA LEU A 422 -3.53 28.33 -10.30
C LEU A 422 -4.87 27.77 -10.81
N GLU A 423 -5.92 28.58 -10.73
CA GLU A 423 -7.26 28.32 -11.27
C GLU A 423 -7.25 28.22 -12.81
N GLY A 424 -6.18 28.72 -13.44
CA GLY A 424 -5.93 28.57 -14.87
C GLY A 424 -5.50 27.16 -15.28
N ILE A 425 -5.31 26.24 -14.33
CA ILE A 425 -5.16 24.79 -14.58
C ILE A 425 -6.52 24.12 -14.36
N ILE A 426 -7.15 23.72 -15.46
CA ILE A 426 -8.49 23.13 -15.46
C ILE A 426 -8.37 21.60 -15.44
N LEU A 427 -9.18 20.94 -14.62
CA LEU A 427 -9.28 19.48 -14.61
C LEU A 427 -9.85 18.99 -15.95
N PHE A 428 -9.10 18.15 -16.64
CA PHE A 428 -9.53 17.46 -17.85
C PHE A 428 -10.36 16.23 -17.47
N THR A 429 -11.64 16.24 -17.82
CA THR A 429 -12.52 15.07 -17.73
C THR A 429 -12.80 14.55 -19.14
N LYS A 430 -13.06 13.24 -19.27
CA LYS A 430 -13.41 12.63 -20.57
C LYS A 430 -14.72 13.16 -21.15
N GLU A 431 -15.57 13.75 -20.33
CA GLU A 431 -16.80 14.41 -20.77
C GLU A 431 -16.48 15.70 -21.52
N ASN A 432 -15.42 16.40 -21.12
CA ASN A 432 -14.95 17.63 -21.76
C ASN A 432 -14.14 17.38 -23.05
N SER A 433 -13.86 16.13 -23.42
CA SER A 433 -13.03 15.80 -24.58
C SER A 433 -13.80 15.60 -25.89
N LYS A 434 -15.13 15.80 -25.89
CA LYS A 434 -15.99 15.70 -27.08
C LYS A 434 -16.28 17.04 -27.75
N ILE A 435 -15.58 18.09 -27.32
CA ILE A 435 -15.52 19.41 -27.98
C ILE A 435 -14.31 19.37 -28.91
#